data_AF-A0A9E1PV96-F1
#
_entry.id   AF-A0A9E1PV96-F1
#
_cell.length_a   1.000
_cell.length_b   1.000
_cell.length_c   1.000
_cell.angle_alpha   90.00
_cell.angle_beta   90.00
_cell.angle_gamma   90.00
#
_symmetry.space_group_name_H-M   'P 1'
#
loop_
_entity.id
_entity.type
_entity.pdbx_description
1 polymer ?
#
loop_
_entity_poly.entity_id
_entity_poly.type
_entity_poly.pdbx_seq_one_letter_code
_entity_poly.pdbx_strand_id
1 'polypeptide(L)'
;GSQVLTGIPRVLQLRTDPRLAMDSHIWPFETGLAHDPRARIIFAEVYPSLLTPAPEPGQVKDARQVRTTAEHFAALDAQDELEPLFGGDPDLDEAERNAIVQEEAWILGVTEPL
;
A
#
# COMPACT_ATOMS: atom_id res chain seq x y z
N GLY A 1 -3.50 -12.21 8.12
CA GLY A 1 -2.44 -13.19 8.50
C GLY A 1 -1.78 -12.78 9.82
N SER A 2 -0.93 -13.63 10.42
CA SER A 2 -0.25 -13.32 11.69
C SER A 2 0.58 -12.02 11.67
N GLN A 3 1.03 -11.60 10.49
CA GLN A 3 1.72 -10.33 10.26
C GLN A 3 0.85 -9.09 10.50
N VAL A 4 -0.48 -9.21 10.42
CA VAL A 4 -1.40 -8.11 10.72
C VAL A 4 -1.33 -7.74 12.21
N LEU A 5 -1.15 -8.73 13.09
CA LEU A 5 -1.08 -8.54 14.54
C LEU A 5 0.16 -7.78 14.99
N THR A 6 1.26 -7.85 14.23
CA THR A 6 2.50 -7.09 14.49
C THR A 6 2.59 -5.83 13.63
N GLY A 7 1.98 -5.83 12.44
CA GLY A 7 1.97 -4.71 11.50
C GLY A 7 1.11 -3.54 11.95
N ILE A 8 -0.13 -3.79 12.38
CA ILE A 8 -1.05 -2.71 12.80
C ILE A 8 -0.47 -1.86 13.94
N PRO A 9 0.07 -2.44 15.04
CA PRO A 9 0.71 -1.64 16.08
C PRO A 9 1.87 -0.81 15.56
N ARG A 10 2.62 -1.31 14.57
CA ARG A 10 3.74 -0.58 13.96
C ARG A 10 3.27 0.59 13.10
N VAL A 11 2.23 0.39 12.29
CA VAL A 11 1.59 1.47 11.52
C VAL A 11 1.05 2.54 12.48
N LEU A 12 0.40 2.15 13.57
CA LEU A 12 -0.08 3.08 14.58
C LEU A 12 1.07 3.88 15.22
N GLN A 13 2.19 3.23 15.55
CA GLN A 13 3.38 3.91 16.07
C GLN A 13 3.95 4.93 15.08
N LEU A 14 4.04 4.59 13.79
CA LEU A 14 4.57 5.51 12.77
C LEU A 14 3.61 6.68 12.55
N ARG A 15 2.30 6.41 12.46
CA ARG A 15 1.25 7.42 12.32
C ARG A 15 1.20 8.38 13.51
N THR A 16 1.53 7.92 14.71
CA THR A 16 1.48 8.75 15.93
C THR A 16 2.84 9.33 16.32
N ASP A 17 3.91 9.01 15.59
CA ASP A 17 5.23 9.61 15.80
C ASP A 17 5.15 11.11 15.50
N PRO A 18 5.45 12.01 16.45
CA PRO A 18 5.31 13.45 16.25
C PRO A 18 6.11 14.01 15.06
N ARG A 19 7.13 13.30 14.59
CA ARG A 19 7.93 13.69 13.41
C ARG A 19 7.23 13.40 12.08
N LEU A 20 6.26 12.48 12.09
CA LEU A 20 5.58 11.96 10.90
C LEU A 20 4.08 12.25 10.90
N ALA A 21 3.48 12.39 12.09
CA ALA A 21 2.03 12.42 12.30
C ALA A 21 1.29 13.57 11.58
N MET A 22 1.94 14.71 11.37
CA MET A 22 1.31 15.84 10.67
C MET A 22 1.24 15.65 9.16
N ASP A 23 2.01 14.72 8.61
CA ASP A 23 2.20 14.57 7.17
C ASP A 23 1.96 13.12 6.71
N SER A 24 1.18 12.32 7.44
CA SER A 24 0.95 10.89 7.12
C SER A 24 -0.52 10.52 6.95
N HIS A 25 -0.89 9.87 5.86
CA HIS A 25 -2.24 9.39 5.56
C HIS A 25 -2.30 7.86 5.42
N ILE A 26 -3.43 7.24 5.75
CA ILE A 26 -3.74 5.84 5.49
C ILE A 26 -4.64 5.75 4.26
N TRP A 27 -4.12 5.19 3.19
CA TRP A 27 -4.88 4.88 1.98
C TRP A 27 -5.59 3.51 2.12
N PRO A 28 -6.81 3.35 1.58
CA PRO A 28 -7.64 4.36 0.90
C PRO A 28 -8.51 5.22 1.82
N PHE A 29 -8.58 4.88 3.12
CA PHE A 29 -9.54 5.45 4.08
C PHE A 29 -9.53 6.98 4.19
N GLU A 30 -8.35 7.60 4.08
CA GLU A 30 -8.19 9.05 4.26
C GLU A 30 -8.07 9.82 2.94
N THR A 31 -7.95 9.11 1.82
CA THR A 31 -7.67 9.72 0.51
C THR A 31 -8.70 9.40 -0.57
N GLY A 32 -9.60 8.45 -0.33
CA GLY A 32 -10.71 8.15 -1.23
C GLY A 32 -10.31 7.40 -2.50
N LEU A 33 -9.42 6.39 -2.40
CA LEU A 33 -8.84 5.70 -3.56
C LEU A 33 -8.14 6.67 -4.53
N ALA A 34 -7.35 7.58 -3.97
CA ALA A 34 -6.52 8.49 -4.74
C ALA A 34 -5.17 8.72 -4.04
N HIS A 35 -4.18 9.15 -4.81
CA HIS A 35 -2.96 9.71 -4.29
C HIS A 35 -3.24 11.07 -3.63
N ASP A 36 -2.63 11.33 -2.47
CA ASP A 36 -2.74 12.63 -1.81
C ASP A 36 -1.36 13.32 -1.72
N PRO A 37 -1.08 14.31 -2.57
CA PRO A 37 0.22 14.98 -2.62
C PRO A 37 0.52 15.83 -1.37
N ARG A 38 -0.46 16.02 -0.47
CA ARG A 38 -0.26 16.72 0.80
C ARG A 38 0.43 15.83 1.84
N ALA A 39 0.33 14.51 1.70
CA ALA A 39 0.97 13.57 2.59
C ALA A 39 2.45 13.40 2.21
N ARG A 40 3.35 13.45 3.20
CA ARG A 40 4.74 13.01 3.02
C ARG A 40 4.88 11.50 3.14
N ILE A 41 3.95 10.84 3.81
CA ILE A 41 3.91 9.38 3.97
C ILE A 41 2.48 8.91 3.70
N ILE A 42 2.33 7.96 2.79
CA ILE A 42 1.08 7.24 2.59
C ILE A 42 1.30 5.79 3.03
N PHE A 43 0.50 5.32 3.98
CA PHE A 43 0.43 3.91 4.34
C PHE A 43 -0.59 3.23 3.44
N ALA A 44 -0.13 2.26 2.66
CA ALA A 44 -0.97 1.47 1.76
C ALA A 44 -0.77 -0.03 2.02
N GLU A 45 -1.82 -0.82 1.82
CA GLU A 45 -1.72 -2.26 1.85
C GLU A 45 -1.05 -2.78 0.56
N VAL A 46 -0.14 -3.74 0.72
CA VAL A 46 0.56 -4.39 -0.38
C VAL A 46 0.36 -5.90 -0.30
N TYR A 47 0.28 -6.55 -1.45
CA TYR A 47 0.26 -8.01 -1.54
C TYR A 47 1.56 -8.50 -2.19
N PRO A 48 2.59 -8.91 -1.41
CA PRO A 48 3.92 -9.21 -1.95
C PRO A 48 3.98 -10.34 -2.98
N SER A 49 2.93 -11.16 -3.05
CA SER A 49 2.81 -12.24 -4.05
C SER A 49 2.36 -11.74 -5.43
N LEU A 50 1.97 -10.47 -5.58
CA LEU A 50 1.78 -9.84 -6.90
C LEU A 50 3.07 -9.86 -7.71
N LEU A 51 4.21 -9.76 -7.01
CA LEU A 51 5.52 -9.87 -7.61
C LEU A 51 6.01 -11.32 -7.49
N THR A 52 6.56 -11.85 -8.58
CA THR A 52 7.15 -13.18 -8.61
C THR A 52 8.68 -13.08 -8.71
N PRO A 53 9.39 -12.69 -7.62
CA PRO A 53 10.84 -12.58 -7.66
C PRO A 53 11.50 -13.94 -7.87
N ALA A 54 12.54 -13.96 -8.70
CA ALA A 54 13.35 -15.15 -8.91
C ALA A 54 13.93 -15.67 -7.57
N PRO A 55 14.00 -16.99 -7.37
CA PRO A 55 14.60 -17.56 -6.17
C PRO A 55 16.09 -17.24 -6.10
N GLU A 56 16.55 -16.74 -4.95
CA GLU A 56 17.96 -16.45 -4.66
C GLU A 56 18.49 -17.48 -3.64
N PRO A 57 19.62 -18.17 -3.90
CA PRO A 57 20.18 -19.17 -3.00
C PRO A 57 20.46 -18.59 -1.60
N GLY A 58 19.98 -19.27 -0.55
CA GLY A 58 20.27 -18.90 0.84
C GLY A 58 19.43 -17.77 1.45
N GLN A 59 18.48 -17.18 0.71
CA GLN A 59 17.58 -16.17 1.26
C GLN A 59 16.23 -16.73 1.73
N VAL A 60 15.74 -16.17 2.84
CA VAL A 60 14.37 -16.40 3.33
C VAL A 60 13.38 -15.80 2.33
N LYS A 61 12.39 -16.60 1.91
CA LYS A 61 11.37 -16.21 0.93
C LYS A 61 10.68 -14.88 1.27
N ASP A 62 10.21 -14.75 2.50
CA ASP A 62 9.41 -13.59 2.92
C ASP A 62 10.23 -12.30 2.91
N ALA A 63 11.49 -12.35 3.38
CA ALA A 63 12.39 -11.20 3.35
C ALA A 63 12.65 -10.73 1.92
N ARG A 64 12.83 -11.68 0.98
CA ARG A 64 12.98 -11.37 -0.44
C ARG A 64 11.72 -10.73 -1.02
N GLN A 65 10.53 -11.25 -0.69
CA GLN A 65 9.27 -10.68 -1.16
C GLN A 65 9.09 -9.23 -0.68
N VAL A 66 9.38 -8.96 0.59
CA VAL A 66 9.32 -7.58 1.14
C VAL A 66 10.30 -6.65 0.43
N ARG A 67 11.57 -7.06 0.26
CA ARG A 67 12.59 -6.25 -0.44
C ARG A 67 12.16 -5.96 -1.88
N THR A 68 11.75 -6.99 -2.63
CA THR A 68 11.33 -6.85 -4.03
C THR A 68 10.12 -5.91 -4.14
N THR A 69 9.15 -6.02 -3.22
CA THR A 69 7.98 -5.14 -3.18
C THR A 69 8.37 -3.68 -2.94
N ALA A 70 9.27 -3.43 -1.99
CA ALA A 70 9.76 -2.10 -1.72
C ALA A 70 10.55 -1.51 -2.90
N GLU A 71 11.44 -2.28 -3.52
CA GLU A 71 12.22 -1.87 -4.69
C GLU A 71 11.32 -1.58 -5.90
N HIS A 72 10.28 -2.38 -6.12
CA HIS A 72 9.32 -2.19 -7.21
C HIS A 72 8.58 -0.85 -7.08
N PHE A 73 7.99 -0.57 -5.92
CA PHE A 73 7.27 0.70 -5.72
C PHE A 73 8.20 1.91 -5.70
N ALA A 74 9.43 1.77 -5.19
CA ALA A 74 10.43 2.83 -5.25
C ALA A 74 10.85 3.16 -6.71
N ALA A 75 10.93 2.14 -7.57
CA ALA A 75 11.23 2.34 -8.98
C ALA A 75 10.08 3.04 -9.73
N LEU A 76 8.83 2.70 -9.41
CA LEU A 76 7.65 3.37 -9.96
C LEU A 76 7.58 4.83 -9.52
N ASP A 77 7.85 5.10 -8.24
CA ASP A 77 7.90 6.47 -7.69
C ASP A 77 8.95 7.33 -8.40
N ALA A 78 10.16 6.78 -8.60
CA ALA A 78 11.24 7.46 -9.30
C ALA A 78 10.96 7.74 -10.80
N GLN A 79 9.94 7.10 -11.37
CA GLN A 79 9.49 7.27 -12.75
C GLN A 79 8.18 8.08 -12.85
N ASP A 80 7.66 8.60 -11.73
CA ASP A 80 6.35 9.27 -11.65
C ASP A 80 5.17 8.35 -12.06
N GLU A 81 5.34 7.02 -11.94
CA GLU A 81 4.35 6.00 -12.32
C GLU A 81 3.60 5.40 -11.12
N LEU A 82 3.92 5.83 -9.90
CA LEU A 82 3.29 5.31 -8.68
C LEU A 82 1.87 5.86 -8.46
N GLU A 83 1.63 7.13 -8.78
CA GLU A 83 0.37 7.83 -8.50
C GLU A 83 -0.88 7.13 -9.05
N PRO A 84 -0.91 6.63 -10.31
CA PRO A 84 -2.06 5.92 -10.84
C PRO A 84 -2.47 4.67 -10.03
N LEU A 85 -1.53 4.03 -9.32
CA LEU A 85 -1.80 2.78 -8.59
C LEU A 85 -2.71 2.97 -7.37
N PHE A 86 -2.88 4.20 -6.90
CA PHE A 86 -3.78 4.53 -5.79
C PHE A 86 -5.27 4.58 -6.22
N GLY A 87 -5.56 4.56 -7.52
CA GLY A 87 -6.92 4.72 -8.07
C GLY A 87 -7.87 3.55 -7.83
N GLY A 88 -7.33 2.38 -7.47
CA GLY A 88 -8.07 1.11 -7.45
C GLY A 88 -8.52 0.68 -8.84
N ASP A 89 -9.54 -0.19 -8.89
CA ASP A 89 -10.17 -0.59 -10.15
C ASP A 89 -11.01 0.57 -10.74
N PRO A 90 -10.80 0.95 -12.02
CA PRO A 90 -11.55 2.02 -12.67
C PRO A 90 -13.04 1.72 -12.84
N ASP A 91 -13.46 0.46 -12.83
CA ASP A 91 -14.85 0.03 -13.06
C ASP A 91 -15.70 0.05 -11.76
N LEU A 92 -15.11 0.38 -10.60
CA LEU A 92 -15.83 0.51 -9.34
C LEU A 92 -16.84 1.65 -9.35
N ASP A 93 -18.08 1.34 -8.96
CA ASP A 93 -19.14 2.32 -8.78
C ASP A 93 -18.97 3.14 -7.48
N GLU A 94 -19.80 4.17 -7.29
CA GLU A 94 -19.73 5.04 -6.10
C GLU A 94 -20.02 4.29 -4.79
N ALA A 95 -20.92 3.30 -4.82
CA ALA A 95 -21.26 2.52 -3.63
C ALA A 95 -20.11 1.58 -3.23
N GLU A 96 -19.49 0.92 -4.22
CA GLU A 96 -18.32 0.06 -4.04
C GLU A 96 -17.12 0.86 -3.54
N ARG A 97 -16.85 2.02 -4.16
CA ARG A 97 -15.79 2.94 -3.68
C ARG A 97 -16.03 3.38 -2.24
N ASN A 98 -17.27 3.70 -1.89
CA ASN A 98 -17.61 4.08 -0.52
C ASN A 98 -17.41 2.92 0.46
N ALA A 99 -17.80 1.70 0.11
CA ALA A 99 -17.56 0.52 0.93
C ALA A 99 -16.05 0.27 1.15
N ILE A 100 -15.25 0.37 0.10
CA ILE A 100 -13.79 0.25 0.17
C ILE A 100 -13.16 1.30 1.09
N VAL A 101 -13.57 2.57 0.94
CA VAL A 101 -13.02 3.69 1.70
C VAL A 101 -13.48 3.69 3.15
N GLN A 102 -14.63 3.09 3.49
CA GLN A 102 -15.13 3.06 4.86
C GLN A 102 -14.75 1.79 5.62
N GLU A 103 -14.67 0.64 4.94
CA GLU A 103 -14.71 -0.67 5.61
C GLU A 103 -13.65 -1.66 5.10
N GLU A 104 -13.45 -1.77 3.79
CA GLU A 104 -12.74 -2.94 3.22
C GLU A 104 -11.26 -2.72 2.90
N ALA A 105 -10.84 -1.48 2.61
CA ALA A 105 -9.55 -1.16 1.99
C ALA A 105 -9.37 -1.72 0.57
N TRP A 106 -8.17 -1.52 0.01
CA TRP A 106 -7.77 -2.03 -1.30
C TRP A 106 -6.27 -2.38 -1.29
N ILE A 107 -5.80 -3.14 -2.28
CA ILE A 107 -4.38 -3.48 -2.43
C ILE A 107 -3.77 -2.56 -3.48
N LEU A 108 -2.66 -1.89 -3.14
CA LEU A 108 -2.01 -0.94 -4.04
C LEU A 108 -1.57 -1.62 -5.34
N GLY A 109 -1.97 -1.04 -6.47
CA GLY A 109 -1.65 -1.53 -7.81
C GLY A 109 -2.51 -2.67 -8.33
N VAL A 110 -3.52 -3.11 -7.57
CA VAL A 110 -4.56 -4.02 -8.07
C VAL A 110 -5.64 -3.20 -8.78
N THR A 111 -5.83 -3.41 -10.08
CA THR A 111 -6.79 -2.66 -10.91
C THR A 111 -7.98 -3.50 -11.36
N GLU A 112 -8.08 -4.73 -10.86
CA GLU A 112 -9.18 -5.68 -11.10
C GLU A 112 -9.32 -6.58 -9.86
N PRO A 113 -10.49 -7.16 -9.55
CA PRO A 113 -10.65 -8.02 -8.39
C PRO A 113 -9.75 -9.26 -8.46
N LEU A 114 -9.11 -9.62 -7.34
CA LEU A 114 -8.24 -10.82 -7.22
C LEU A 114 -9.00 -12.15 -7.27
#